data_AF-A0A087S2E6-F1
#
_entry.id   AF-A0A087S2E6-F1
#
_cell.length_a   1.000
_cell.length_b   1.000
_cell.length_c   1.000
_cell.angle_alpha   90.00
_cell.angle_beta   90.00
_cell.angle_gamma   90.00
#
_symmetry.space_group_name_H-M   'P 1'
#
loop_
_entity.id
_entity.type
_entity.pdbx_description
1 polymer ?
#
loop_
_entity_poly.entity_id
_entity_poly.type
_entity_poly.pdbx_seq_one_letter_code
_entity_poly.pdbx_strand_id
1 'polypeptide(L)' 'MTEIDSLKSENQKLREYVSLINAELELSQRVSEIKHNFVNSPVSERIIKPILDRISKIQSEKLSLQKELNLN' A
#
# COMPACT_ATOMS: atom_id res chain seq x y z
N MET A 1 -6.85 29.85 -4.41
CA MET A 1 -5.99 28.75 -4.90
C MET A 1 -5.64 29.07 -6.33
N THR A 2 -4.37 29.16 -6.70
CA THR A 2 -4.00 29.31 -8.12
C THR A 2 -4.06 27.96 -8.82
N GLU A 3 -4.13 27.95 -10.15
CA GLU A 3 -4.05 26.73 -10.95
C GLU A 3 -2.76 25.93 -10.64
N ILE A 4 -1.65 26.64 -10.41
CA ILE A 4 -0.37 26.05 -10.02
C ILE A 4 -0.47 25.36 -8.66
N ASP A 5 -1.18 25.95 -7.69
CA ASP A 5 -1.35 25.35 -6.36
C ASP A 5 -2.20 24.08 -6.41
N SER A 6 -3.26 24.07 -7.24
CA SER A 6 -4.06 22.85 -7.47
C SER A 6 -3.23 21.74 -8.12
N LEU A 7 -2.45 22.07 -9.15
CA LEU A 7 -1.59 21.08 -9.84
C LEU A 7 -0.51 20.51 -8.91
N LYS A 8 0.08 21.35 -8.04
CA LYS A 8 1.03 20.88 -7.02
C LYS A 8 0.37 19.93 -6.03
N SER A 9 -0.83 20.27 -5.56
CA SER A 9 -1.58 19.40 -4.65
C SER A 9 -1.93 18.06 -5.30
N GLU A 10 -2.37 18.05 -6.56
CA GLU A 10 -2.70 16.83 -7.30
C GLU A 10 -1.44 15.98 -7.53
N ASN A 11 -0.33 16.59 -7.93
CA ASN A 11 0.94 15.90 -8.12
C ASN A 11 1.43 15.24 -6.82
N GLN A 12 1.27 15.91 -5.68
CA GLN A 12 1.61 15.37 -4.38
C GLN A 12 0.77 14.13 -4.05
N LYS A 13 -0.55 14.19 -4.25
CA LYS A 13 -1.45 13.04 -4.07
C LYS A 13 -1.10 11.87 -4.99
N LEU A 14 -0.72 12.14 -6.24
CA LEU A 14 -0.27 11.11 -7.18
C LEU A 14 1.01 10.41 -6.70
N ARG A 15 1.97 11.17 -6.16
CA ARG A 15 3.20 10.60 -5.58
C ARG A 15 2.91 9.73 -4.36
N GLU A 16 1.99 10.18 -3.50
CA GLU A 16 1.52 9.41 -2.35
C GLU A 16 0.85 8.11 -2.81
N TYR A 17 -0.03 8.18 -3.81
CA TYR A 17 -0.71 7.01 -4.37
C TYR A 17 0.28 5.98 -4.93
N VAL A 18 1.28 6.43 -5.70
CA VAL A 18 2.36 5.57 -6.22
C VAL A 18 3.18 4.97 -5.08
N SER A 19 3.50 5.75 -4.05
CA SER A 19 4.25 5.25 -2.89
C SER A 19 3.48 4.15 -2.15
N LEU A 20 2.16 4.27 -2.02
CA LEU A 20 1.32 3.25 -1.41
C LEU A 20 1.26 1.97 -2.26
N ILE A 21 1.18 2.09 -3.58
CA ILE A 21 1.25 0.92 -4.49
C ILE A 21 2.56 0.16 -4.29
N ASN A 22 3.69 0.87 -4.26
CA ASN A 22 5.00 0.26 -4.08
C ASN A 22 5.10 -0.44 -2.71
N ALA A 23 4.61 0.20 -1.65
CA ALA A 23 4.60 -0.39 -0.31
C ALA A 23 3.74 -1.66 -0.25
N GLU A 24 2.57 -1.68 -0.89
CA GLU A 24 1.72 -2.87 -0.97
C GLU A 24 2.41 -4.03 -1.69
N LEU A 25 3.08 -3.76 -2.82
CA LEU A 25 3.84 -4.75 -3.59
C LEU A 25 4.97 -5.35 -2.75
N GLU A 26 5.77 -4.51 -2.09
CA GLU A 26 6.88 -4.95 -1.25
C GLU A 26 6.40 -5.82 -0.08
N LEU A 27 5.33 -5.41 0.62
CA LEU A 27 4.78 -6.18 1.72
C LEU A 27 4.16 -7.51 1.25
N SER A 28 3.52 -7.52 0.09
CA SER A 28 2.96 -8.75 -0.50
C SER A 28 4.07 -9.75 -0.88
N GLN A 29 5.17 -9.23 -1.43
CA GLN A 29 6.37 -10.02 -1.70
C GLN A 29 6.96 -10.58 -0.39
N ARG A 30 7.06 -9.75 0.65
CA ARG A 30 7.54 -10.16 1.98
C ARG A 30 6.69 -11.28 2.59
N VAL A 31 5.36 -11.19 2.47
CA VAL A 31 4.45 -12.25 2.92
C VAL A 31 4.73 -13.56 2.19
N SER A 32 4.95 -13.50 0.89
CA SER A 32 5.27 -14.68 0.07
C SER A 32 6.60 -15.31 0.48
N GLU A 33 7.63 -14.50 0.71
CA GLU A 33 8.95 -14.94 1.20
C GLU A 33 8.86 -15.60 2.59
N ILE A 34 8.11 -15.01 3.52
CA ILE A 34 7.93 -15.58 4.87
C ILE A 34 7.21 -16.93 4.78
N LYS A 35 6.14 -17.02 3.99
CA LYS A 35 5.42 -18.29 3.79
C LYS A 35 6.33 -19.37 3.19
N HIS A 36 7.22 -18.99 2.27
CA HIS A 36 8.17 -19.91 1.66
C HIS A 36 9.29 -20.36 2.63
N ASN A 37 9.80 -19.44 3.46
CA ASN A 37 10.90 -19.74 4.38
C ASN A 37 10.46 -20.48 5.64
N PHE A 38 9.18 -20.36 6.03
CA PHE A 38 8.62 -20.93 7.26
C PHE A 38 7.48 -21.93 6.97
N VAL A 39 7.63 -22.74 5.93
CA VAL A 39 6.64 -23.77 5.53
C VAL A 39 6.30 -24.69 6.71
N ASN A 40 5.00 -24.94 6.91
CA ASN A 40 4.45 -25.74 8.01
C ASN A 40 4.77 -25.23 9.42
N SER A 41 5.19 -23.96 9.57
CA SER A 41 5.44 -23.35 10.86
C SER A 41 4.31 -22.41 11.27
N PRO A 42 3.70 -22.57 12.45
CA PRO A 42 2.73 -21.60 12.99
C PRO A 42 3.37 -20.23 13.29
N VAL A 43 4.71 -20.16 13.29
CA VAL A 43 5.45 -18.90 13.38
C VAL A 43 5.22 -18.04 12.14
N SER A 44 5.05 -18.65 10.96
CA SER A 44 4.78 -17.91 9.71
C SER A 44 3.51 -17.08 9.83
N GLU A 45 2.42 -17.66 10.32
CA GLU A 45 1.12 -17.01 10.50
C GLU A 45 1.22 -15.81 11.46
N ARG A 46 1.94 -15.98 12.57
CA ARG A 46 2.17 -14.91 13.55
C ARG A 46 2.95 -13.73 12.96
N ILE A 47 3.95 -14.01 12.13
CA ILE A 47 4.79 -12.97 11.51
C ILE A 47 4.02 -12.26 10.39
N ILE A 48 3.27 -12.99 9.54
CA ILE A 48 2.56 -12.36 8.42
C ILE A 48 1.34 -11.56 8.87
N LYS A 49 0.71 -11.89 10.00
CA LYS A 49 -0.51 -11.21 10.47
C LYS A 49 -0.39 -9.67 10.52
N PRO A 50 0.59 -9.07 11.21
CA PRO A 50 0.76 -7.62 11.22
C PRO A 50 1.07 -7.04 9.83
N ILE A 51 1.72 -7.81 8.95
CA ILE A 51 2.00 -7.39 7.58
C ILE A 51 0.72 -7.33 6.75
N LEU A 52 -0.15 -8.34 6.87
CA LEU A 52 -1.46 -8.37 6.23
C LEU A 52 -2.35 -7.23 6.73
N ASP A 53 -2.34 -6.94 8.04
CA ASP A 53 -3.10 -5.83 8.60
C ASP A 53 -2.60 -4.48 8.04
N ARG A 54 -1.28 -4.33 7.82
CA ARG A 54 -0.71 -3.14 7.16
C ARG A 54 -1.10 -3.05 5.69
N ILE A 55 -1.12 -4.16 4.96
CA ILE A 55 -1.59 -4.22 3.57
C ILE A 55 -3.05 -3.75 3.48
N SER A 56 -3.94 -4.27 4.33
CA SER A 56 -5.36 -3.85 4.34
C SER A 56 -5.53 -2.35 4.62
N LYS A 57 -4.69 -1.79 5.50
CA LYS A 57 -4.67 -0.34 5.75
C LYS A 57 -4.20 0.44 4.52
N ILE A 58 -3.13 0.01 3.85
CA ILE A 58 -2.63 0.63 2.61
C ILE A 58 -3.68 0.58 1.51
N GLN A 59 -4.39 -0.54 1.34
CA GLN A 59 -5.47 -0.68 0.37
C GLN A 59 -6.60 0.32 0.62
N SER A 60 -6.94 0.55 1.89
CA SER A 60 -7.95 1.55 2.28
C SER A 60 -7.49 2.98 1.99
N GLU A 61 -6.22 3.30 2.30
CA GLU A 61 -5.60 4.60 1.99
C GLU A 61 -5.55 4.85 0.46
N LYS A 62 -5.14 3.83 -0.31
CA LYS A 62 -5.13 3.88 -1.79
C LYS A 62 -6.51 4.12 -2.36
N LEU A 63 -7.53 3.42 -1.87
CA LEU A 63 -8.90 3.58 -2.38
C LEU A 63 -9.42 5.00 -2.15
N SER A 64 -9.06 5.64 -1.03
CA SER A 64 -9.39 7.05 -0.79
C SER A 64 -8.73 7.95 -1.83
N LEU A 65 -7.42 7.83 -2.01
CA LEU A 65 -6.66 8.64 -2.98
C LEU A 65 -7.11 8.38 -4.43
N GLN A 66 -7.42 7.14 -4.80
CA GLN A 66 -7.90 6.79 -6.13
C GLN A 66 -9.19 7.55 -6.47
N LYS A 67 -10.12 7.65 -5.51
CA LYS A 67 -11.36 8.42 -5.65
C LYS A 67 -11.09 9.92 -5.75
N GLU A 68 -10.21 10.46 -4.91
CA GLU A 68 -9.84 11.88 -4.94
C GLU A 68 -9.15 12.29 -6.25
N LEU A 69 -8.39 11.37 -6.86
CA LEU A 69 -7.65 11.58 -8.10
C LEU A 69 -8.43 11.17 -9.36
N ASN A 70 -9.64 10.63 -9.22
CA ASN A 70 -10.46 10.11 -10.33
C ASN A 70 -9.75 9.06 -11.21
N LEU A 71 -8.94 8.18 -10.61
CA LEU A 71 -8.17 7.14 -11.31
C LEU A 71 -8.96 5.83 -11.51
N ASN A 72 -10.25 5.94 -11.88
CA ASN A 72 -11.16 4.79 -12.03
C ASN A 72 -10.67 3.77 -13.06
#